data_AF-A0A061NC01-F1
#
_entry.id   AF-A0A061NC01-F1
#
_cell.length_a   1.000
_cell.length_b   1.000
_cell.length_c   1.000
_cell.angle_alpha   90.00
_cell.angle_beta   90.00
_cell.angle_gamma   90.00
#
_symmetry.space_group_name_H-M   'P 1'
#
loop_
_entity.id
_entity.type
_entity.pdbx_description
1 polymer ?
#
loop_
_entity_poly.entity_id
_entity_poly.type
_entity_poly.pdbx_seq_one_letter_code
_entity_poly.pdbx_strand_id
1 'polypeptide(L)'
;MVGCSNSELTSYSGTITEITKGNNGYERVTVEGPNGGEEETIIFIVPNDENEGVEVGDQVSVYYDPDAFREDSLPPTQDGVERIELNEEESYTSTALAKSKG
;
A
#
# COMPACT_ATOMS: atom_id res chain seq x y z
N MET A 1 34.19 -3.62 8.35
CA MET A 1 32.94 -4.34 8.67
C MET A 1 31.84 -3.65 7.90
N VAL A 2 31.35 -4.25 6.82
CA VAL A 2 30.17 -3.76 6.13
C VAL A 2 29.00 -4.27 6.98
N GLY A 3 28.47 -3.39 7.83
CA GLY A 3 27.22 -3.68 8.51
C GLY A 3 26.15 -3.67 7.44
N CYS A 4 25.67 -4.84 7.04
CA CYS A 4 24.35 -4.91 6.45
C CYS A 4 23.40 -4.51 7.58
N SER A 5 23.05 -3.22 7.66
CA SER A 5 21.87 -2.82 8.39
C SER A 5 20.72 -3.53 7.69
N ASN A 6 20.33 -4.67 8.23
CA ASN A 6 19.03 -5.25 7.93
C ASN A 6 18.04 -4.26 8.55
N SER A 7 17.66 -3.20 7.83
CA SER A 7 16.60 -2.33 8.33
C SER A 7 15.35 -3.19 8.42
N GLU A 8 14.77 -3.25 9.62
CA GLU A 8 13.54 -3.99 9.84
C GLU A 8 12.43 -3.19 9.14
N LEU A 9 11.95 -3.71 8.01
CA LEU A 9 10.85 -3.07 7.27
C LEU A 9 9.61 -2.97 8.15
N THR A 10 8.94 -1.83 8.04
CA THR A 10 7.61 -1.59 8.61
C THR A 10 6.55 -1.77 7.52
N SER A 11 5.35 -2.15 7.90
CA SER A 11 4.22 -2.30 6.96
C SER A 11 3.08 -1.36 7.31
N TYR A 12 2.45 -0.79 6.27
CA TYR A 12 1.20 -0.04 6.38
C TYR A 12 0.16 -0.61 5.42
N SER A 13 -1.03 -0.94 5.92
CA SER A 13 -2.10 -1.55 5.14
C SER A 13 -3.28 -0.60 5.00
N GLY A 14 -3.87 -0.56 3.81
CA GLY A 14 -4.99 0.32 3.50
C GLY A 14 -5.46 0.16 2.06
N THR A 15 -6.30 1.08 1.63
CA THR A 15 -6.82 1.14 0.25
C THR A 15 -6.07 2.20 -0.55
N ILE A 16 -5.67 1.88 -1.78
CA ILE A 16 -5.10 2.89 -2.68
C ILE A 16 -6.21 3.84 -3.13
N THR A 17 -6.09 5.12 -2.79
CA THR A 17 -7.07 6.15 -3.15
C THR A 17 -6.61 7.03 -4.32
N GLU A 18 -5.30 7.14 -4.54
CA GLU A 18 -4.73 7.91 -5.65
C GLU A 18 -3.38 7.33 -6.07
N ILE A 19 -3.12 7.29 -7.38
CA ILE A 19 -1.79 7.05 -7.96
C ILE A 19 -1.45 8.22 -8.87
N THR A 20 -0.45 9.01 -8.48
CA THR A 20 0.06 10.12 -9.29
C THR A 20 1.42 9.76 -9.85
N LYS A 21 1.53 9.73 -11.19
CA LYS A 21 2.79 9.47 -11.87
C LYS A 21 3.80 10.57 -11.59
N GLY A 22 4.92 10.22 -11.00
CA GLY A 22 6.03 11.13 -10.77
C GLY A 22 6.93 11.23 -12.00
N ASN A 23 7.94 12.09 -11.88
CA ASN A 23 9.06 12.12 -12.83
C ASN A 23 10.19 11.22 -12.33
N ASN A 24 11.05 10.77 -13.24
CA ASN A 24 12.30 10.04 -12.93
C ASN A 24 12.13 8.61 -12.35
N GLY A 25 11.07 7.89 -12.72
CA GLY A 25 10.94 6.47 -12.37
C GLY A 25 10.29 6.20 -11.01
N TYR A 26 9.52 7.16 -10.50
CA TYR A 26 8.74 7.01 -9.28
C TYR A 26 7.28 7.42 -9.49
N GLU A 27 6.40 6.85 -8.70
CA GLU A 27 4.98 7.21 -8.57
C GLU A 27 4.67 7.57 -7.11
N ARG A 28 3.65 8.40 -6.91
CA ARG A 28 3.12 8.71 -5.58
C ARG A 28 1.84 7.90 -5.40
N VAL A 29 1.86 6.99 -4.44
CA VAL A 29 0.74 6.11 -4.12
C VAL A 29 0.15 6.53 -2.79
N THR A 30 -1.07 7.05 -2.82
CA THR A 30 -1.80 7.46 -1.62
C THR A 30 -2.58 6.27 -1.08
N VAL A 31 -2.27 5.87 0.16
CA VAL A 31 -2.93 4.73 0.82
C VAL A 31 -3.66 5.24 2.05
N GLU A 32 -4.97 4.98 2.11
CA GLU A 32 -5.85 5.34 3.21
C GLU A 32 -6.13 4.11 4.08
N GLY A 33 -5.92 4.25 5.39
CA GLY A 33 -6.17 3.23 6.39
C GLY A 33 -7.67 2.92 6.59
N PRO A 34 -7.99 1.88 7.37
CA PRO A 34 -9.34 1.32 7.43
C PRO A 34 -10.41 2.26 8.02
N ASN A 35 -10.04 3.25 8.83
CA ASN A 35 -11.01 4.21 9.37
C ASN A 35 -11.12 5.50 8.54
N GLY A 36 -10.27 5.65 7.51
CA GLY A 36 -10.28 6.78 6.58
C GLY A 36 -9.78 8.11 7.15
N GLY A 37 -9.60 9.08 6.26
CA GLY A 37 -9.24 10.45 6.61
C GLY A 37 -7.74 10.76 6.57
N GLU A 38 -7.42 12.06 6.57
CA GLU A 38 -6.05 12.55 6.36
C GLU A 38 -5.05 12.08 7.44
N GLU A 39 -5.53 11.81 8.66
CA GLU A 39 -4.71 11.32 9.78
C GLU A 39 -4.31 9.84 9.63
N GLU A 40 -5.11 9.08 8.87
CA GLU A 40 -4.83 7.68 8.50
C GLU A 40 -4.53 7.57 7.00
N THR A 41 -3.91 8.58 6.41
CA THR A 41 -3.48 8.51 5.01
C THR A 41 -1.97 8.70 4.94
N ILE A 42 -1.27 7.90 4.14
CA ILE A 42 0.16 8.06 3.86
C ILE A 42 0.36 8.12 2.35
N ILE A 43 1.16 9.08 1.89
CA ILE A 43 1.59 9.16 0.50
C ILE A 43 2.95 8.48 0.38
N PHE A 44 3.01 7.33 -0.30
CA PHE A 44 4.24 6.61 -0.54
C PHE A 44 4.90 7.05 -1.85
N ILE A 45 6.22 7.27 -1.83
CA ILE A 45 7.03 7.42 -3.04
C ILE A 45 7.52 6.03 -3.43
N VAL A 46 7.01 5.52 -4.54
CA VAL A 46 7.21 4.13 -4.97
C VAL A 46 8.01 4.11 -6.26
N PRO A 47 9.12 3.37 -6.36
CA PRO A 47 9.78 3.13 -7.64
C PRO A 47 8.80 2.46 -8.62
N ASN A 48 8.81 2.85 -9.90
CA ASN A 48 7.86 2.30 -10.88
C ASN A 48 7.90 0.76 -10.97
N ASP A 49 9.06 0.17 -10.78
CA ASP A 49 9.27 -1.28 -10.85
C ASP A 49 8.61 -2.02 -9.66
N GLU A 50 8.37 -1.33 -8.53
CA GLU A 50 7.73 -1.88 -7.33
C GLU A 50 6.20 -1.68 -7.31
N ASN A 51 5.66 -0.95 -8.29
CA ASN A 51 4.24 -0.65 -8.41
C ASN A 51 3.54 -1.48 -9.51
N GLU A 52 4.15 -2.59 -9.95
CA GLU A 52 3.57 -3.42 -11.01
C GLU A 52 2.30 -4.15 -10.53
N GLY A 53 1.15 -3.78 -11.08
CA GLY A 53 -0.10 -4.54 -10.95
C GLY A 53 -1.04 -4.10 -9.83
N VAL A 54 -0.81 -2.95 -9.20
CA VAL A 54 -1.77 -2.34 -8.28
C VAL A 54 -2.54 -1.19 -8.93
N GLU A 55 -3.80 -1.01 -8.55
CA GLU A 55 -4.70 0.02 -9.06
C GLU A 55 -5.44 0.75 -7.92
N VAL A 56 -6.00 1.92 -8.26
CA VAL A 56 -6.84 2.67 -7.33
C VAL A 56 -8.06 1.83 -6.96
N GLY A 57 -8.28 1.65 -5.65
CA GLY A 57 -9.32 0.79 -5.08
C GLY A 57 -8.79 -0.51 -4.50
N ASP A 58 -7.54 -0.90 -4.78
CA ASP A 58 -6.96 -2.11 -4.22
C ASP A 58 -6.67 -1.97 -2.73
N GLN A 59 -6.93 -3.05 -1.98
CA GLN A 59 -6.39 -3.20 -0.63
C GLN A 59 -4.96 -3.72 -0.71
N VAL A 60 -4.04 -3.01 -0.09
CA VAL A 60 -2.61 -3.32 -0.15
C VAL A 60 -1.97 -3.32 1.22
N SER A 61 -0.79 -3.94 1.30
CA SER A 61 0.18 -3.79 2.37
C SER A 61 1.48 -3.26 1.78
N VAL A 62 1.86 -2.04 2.15
CA VAL A 62 3.10 -1.38 1.69
C VAL A 62 4.19 -1.64 2.72
N TYR A 63 5.31 -2.21 2.27
CA TYR A 63 6.49 -2.47 3.10
C TYR A 63 7.57 -1.43 2.79
N TYR A 64 8.01 -0.71 3.83
CA TYR A 64 8.94 0.40 3.68
C TYR A 64 9.95 0.46 4.84
N ASP A 65 11.10 1.09 4.58
CA ASP A 65 12.08 1.39 5.62
C ASP A 65 11.62 2.61 6.45
N PRO A 66 11.29 2.45 7.74
CA PRO A 66 10.82 3.55 8.57
C PRO A 66 11.91 4.60 8.85
N ASP A 67 13.19 4.25 8.68
CA ASP A 67 14.33 5.17 8.85
C ASP A 67 14.63 5.95 7.55
N ALA A 68 13.93 5.65 6.45
CA ALA A 68 14.02 6.40 5.21
C ALA A 68 13.40 7.80 5.34
N PHE A 69 13.54 8.61 4.28
CA PHE A 69 13.03 9.98 4.28
C PHE A 69 11.51 10.01 4.51
N ARG A 70 11.10 10.86 5.45
CA ARG A 70 9.70 11.15 5.75
C ARG A 70 9.50 12.66 5.80
N GLU A 71 8.49 13.14 5.10
CA GLU A 71 8.00 14.51 5.24
C GLU A 71 6.79 14.51 6.18
N ASP A 72 6.91 15.20 7.32
CA ASP A 72 5.84 15.36 8.29
C ASP A 72 4.82 16.42 7.83
N SER A 73 4.05 16.07 6.80
CA SER A 73 2.87 16.78 6.32
C SER A 73 1.58 16.05 6.75
N LEU A 74 0.41 16.59 6.38
CA LEU A 74 -0.89 15.95 6.59
C LEU A 74 -1.61 15.86 5.22
N PRO A 75 -1.69 14.67 4.60
CA PRO A 75 -1.06 13.40 5.01
C PRO A 75 0.48 13.41 4.88
N PRO A 76 1.21 12.63 5.69
CA PRO A 76 2.67 12.50 5.57
C PRO A 76 3.08 11.84 4.25
N THR A 77 4.28 12.19 3.78
CA THR A 77 4.91 11.52 2.63
C THR A 77 6.06 10.62 3.11
N GLN A 78 6.11 9.38 2.64
CA GLN A 78 7.08 8.36 3.04
C GLN A 78 7.83 7.80 1.83
N ASP A 79 9.15 7.74 1.92
CA ASP A 79 10.04 7.09 0.93
C ASP A 79 10.52 5.71 1.44
N GLY A 80 11.39 5.05 0.69
CA GLY A 80 12.00 3.78 1.08
C GLY A 80 11.04 2.60 0.95
N VAL A 81 10.10 2.66 -0.01
CA VAL A 81 9.23 1.53 -0.32
C VAL A 81 10.04 0.44 -1.01
N GLU A 82 9.98 -0.76 -0.43
CA GLU A 82 10.70 -1.94 -0.92
C GLU A 82 9.78 -2.94 -1.62
N ARG A 83 8.47 -2.93 -1.31
CA ARG A 83 7.44 -3.69 -2.05
C ARG A 83 6.02 -3.29 -1.67
N ILE A 84 5.08 -3.60 -2.55
CA ILE A 84 3.63 -3.52 -2.30
C ILE A 84 3.02 -4.91 -2.53
N GLU A 85 2.21 -5.38 -1.58
CA GLU A 85 1.49 -6.66 -1.70
C GLU A 85 -0.02 -6.39 -1.77
N LEU A 86 -0.69 -7.00 -2.75
CA LEU A 86 -2.15 -7.00 -2.83
C LEU A 86 -2.72 -7.91 -1.74
N ASN A 87 -3.64 -7.38 -0.94
CA ASN A 87 -4.44 -8.16 -0.02
C ASN A 87 -5.62 -8.71 -0.85
N GLU A 88 -5.55 -9.98 -1.26
CA GLU A 88 -6.70 -10.62 -1.91
C GLU A 88 -7.90 -10.58 -0.94
N GLU A 89 -8.91 -9.77 -1.23
CA GLU A 89 -10.22 -9.97 -0.62
C GLU A 89 -10.65 -11.38 -1.03
N GLU A 90 -10.74 -12.31 -0.07
CA GLU A 90 -11.37 -13.60 -0.28
C GLU A 90 -12.75 -13.34 -0.89
N SER A 91 -12.84 -13.50 -2.20
CA SER A 91 -14.06 -13.30 -2.96
C SER A 91 -15.03 -14.37 -2.50
N TYR A 92 -15.88 -14.04 -1.53
CA TYR A 92 -16.96 -14.93 -1.09
C TYR A 92 -17.87 -15.17 -2.29
N THR A 93 -17.61 -16.23 -3.06
CA THR A 93 -18.61 -16.81 -3.95
C THR A 93 -19.77 -17.26 -3.07
N SER A 94 -20.74 -16.37 -2.90
CA SER A 94 -22.00 -16.64 -2.25
C SER A 94 -22.79 -17.59 -3.15
N THR A 95 -22.52 -18.89 -3.06
CA THR A 95 -23.41 -19.90 -3.64
C THR A 95 -24.66 -19.99 -2.76
N ALA A 96 -25.51 -18.98 -2.86
CA ALA A 96 -26.88 -19.07 -2.39
C ALA A 96 -27.68 -19.93 -3.39
N LEU A 97 -28.60 -20.74 -2.84
CA LEU A 97 -29.65 -21.53 -3.51
C LEU A 97 -29.18 -22.91 -4.03
N ALA A 98 -29.63 -24.04 -3.46
CA ALA A 98 -31.04 -24.39 -3.37
C ALA A 98 -31.41 -25.19 -2.10
N LYS A 99 -32.41 -24.68 -1.37
CA LYS A 99 -33.41 -25.56 -0.76
C LYS A 99 -34.17 -26.23 -1.91
N SER A 100 -34.08 -27.54 -2.03
CA SER A 100 -35.14 -28.33 -2.62
C SER A 100 -35.42 -29.50 -1.70
N LYS A 101 -36.63 -29.50 -1.15
CA LYS A 101 -37.21 -30.63 -0.46
C LYS A 101 -37.38 -31.79 -1.46
N GLY A 102 -37.07 -32.99 -1.02
CA GLY A 102 -37.46 -34.25 -1.64
C GLY A 102 -37.36 -35.35 -0.60
#